data_AF-A0A0W0N0V8-F1
#
_entry.id   AF-A0A0W0N0V8-F1
#
_cell.length_a   1.000
_cell.length_b   1.000
_cell.length_c   1.000
_cell.angle_alpha   90.00
_cell.angle_beta   90.00
_cell.angle_gamma   90.00
#
_symmetry.space_group_name_H-M   'P 1'
#
loop_
_entity.id
_entity.type
_entity.pdbx_description
1 polymer ?
#
loop_
_entity_poly.entity_id
_entity_poly.type
_entity_poly.pdbx_seq_one_letter_code
_entity_poly.pdbx_strand_id
1 'polypeptide(L)'
;MSDFGYCEGDTCRRKSCKGFIQMRKAENCSCHISPPCSACTAPRHFCDACEWDEADDEIINDFIVNVDKTTGNYRSWEPRPLDPTKIDYRIKSHTNSSQVCEGTYPEGTTREEVQNLVIGTFGGRFEHFGNGKFRYIAYTD
;
A
#
# COMPACT_ATOMS: atom_id res chain seq x y z
N MET A 1 -1.71 -1.37 10.43
CA MET A 1 -0.52 -1.84 9.71
C MET A 1 -0.67 -3.33 9.62
N SER A 2 -0.61 -3.90 8.41
CA SER A 2 -0.67 -5.35 8.24
C SER A 2 0.51 -5.96 8.99
N ASP A 3 0.27 -6.99 9.78
CA ASP A 3 1.28 -7.66 10.60
C ASP A 3 2.11 -8.68 9.77
N PHE A 4 2.33 -8.39 8.49
CA PHE A 4 3.01 -9.32 7.58
C PHE A 4 4.50 -8.99 7.47
N GLY A 5 5.31 -10.03 7.28
CA GLY A 5 6.74 -9.88 6.98
C GLY A 5 6.97 -9.55 5.51
N TYR A 6 7.89 -8.65 5.22
CA TYR A 6 8.28 -8.29 3.84
C TYR A 6 9.79 -8.32 3.60
N CYS A 7 10.58 -8.16 4.65
CA CYS A 7 12.03 -8.21 4.56
C CYS A 7 12.54 -9.62 4.80
N GLU A 8 13.71 -9.95 4.22
CA GLU A 8 14.41 -11.20 4.51
C GLU A 8 14.56 -11.42 6.03
N GLY A 9 14.17 -12.61 6.50
CA GLY A 9 14.20 -12.98 7.92
C GLY A 9 12.93 -12.61 8.71
N ASP A 10 12.03 -11.78 8.16
CA ASP A 10 10.74 -11.52 8.80
C ASP A 10 9.89 -12.80 8.85
N THR A 11 9.06 -12.92 9.90
CA THR A 11 8.03 -13.96 9.93
C THR A 11 6.91 -13.59 8.96
N CYS A 12 6.54 -14.50 8.06
CA CYS A 12 5.58 -14.22 6.99
C CYS A 12 4.21 -13.76 7.50
N ARG A 13 3.61 -14.51 8.43
CA ARG A 13 2.28 -14.26 9.05
C ARG A 13 1.08 -14.19 8.09
N ARG A 14 1.28 -14.26 6.78
CA ARG A 14 0.20 -14.39 5.78
C ARG A 14 -0.51 -15.73 5.95
N LYS A 15 -1.85 -15.73 5.96
CA LYS A 15 -2.66 -16.96 6.17
C LYS A 15 -2.26 -17.76 7.43
N SER A 16 -1.84 -17.09 8.50
CA SER A 16 -1.28 -17.72 9.71
C SER A 16 0.00 -18.54 9.49
N CYS A 17 0.71 -18.29 8.38
CA CYS A 17 1.99 -18.91 8.06
C CYS A 17 3.07 -18.51 9.07
N LYS A 18 3.77 -19.51 9.61
CA LYS A 18 4.90 -19.35 10.53
C LYS A 18 6.26 -19.45 9.84
N GLY A 19 6.28 -19.47 8.51
CA GLY A 19 7.50 -19.45 7.72
C GLY A 19 8.19 -18.09 7.76
N PHE A 20 9.39 -18.04 7.17
CA PHE A 20 10.20 -16.83 7.06
C PHE A 20 10.25 -16.36 5.61
N ILE A 21 10.41 -15.05 5.44
CA ILE A 21 10.66 -14.44 4.14
C ILE A 21 12.12 -14.67 3.76
N GLN A 22 12.33 -15.16 2.55
CA GLN A 22 13.63 -15.39 1.94
C GLN A 22 13.81 -14.48 0.73
N MET A 23 15.06 -14.15 0.38
CA MET A 23 15.38 -13.36 -0.79
C MET A 23 16.08 -14.21 -1.85
N ARG A 24 15.59 -14.20 -3.09
CA ARG A 24 16.30 -14.86 -4.20
C ARG A 24 17.54 -14.08 -4.58
N LYS A 25 18.58 -14.80 -5.00
CA LYS A 25 19.76 -14.17 -5.61
C LYS A 25 19.36 -13.51 -6.94
N ALA A 26 19.88 -12.32 -7.20
CA ALA A 26 19.69 -11.67 -8.50
C ALA A 26 20.42 -12.47 -9.58
N GLU A 27 19.67 -13.07 -10.50
CA GLU A 27 20.20 -13.71 -11.70
C GLU A 27 20.36 -12.68 -12.82
N ASN A 28 21.37 -12.85 -13.69
CA ASN A 28 21.65 -11.93 -14.80
C ASN A 28 21.91 -10.46 -14.38
N CYS A 29 22.58 -10.27 -13.24
CA CYS A 29 22.97 -8.93 -12.80
C CYS A 29 23.96 -8.27 -13.78
N SER A 30 23.60 -7.08 -14.25
CA SER A 30 24.39 -6.25 -15.16
C SER A 30 24.82 -4.92 -14.52
N CYS A 31 24.90 -4.85 -13.18
CA CYS A 31 25.31 -3.64 -12.46
C CYS A 31 26.69 -3.10 -12.87
N HIS A 32 27.56 -3.93 -13.46
CA HIS A 32 28.84 -3.47 -14.02
C HIS A 32 28.69 -2.63 -15.30
N ILE A 33 27.52 -2.67 -15.95
CA ILE A 33 27.19 -1.90 -17.16
C ILE A 33 26.24 -0.76 -16.81
N SER A 34 25.20 -1.04 -16.04
CA SER A 34 24.14 -0.07 -15.70
C SER A 34 23.65 -0.28 -14.28
N PRO A 35 24.28 0.36 -13.28
CA PRO A 35 23.82 0.35 -11.90
C PRO A 35 22.78 1.47 -11.64
N PRO A 36 21.67 1.20 -10.92
CA PRO A 36 21.20 -0.13 -10.49
C PRO A 36 20.54 -0.89 -11.65
N CYS A 37 20.86 -2.18 -11.82
CA CYS A 37 20.26 -2.98 -12.89
C CYS A 37 18.89 -3.55 -12.50
N SER A 38 18.04 -3.84 -13.49
CA SER A 38 16.69 -4.37 -13.28
C SER A 38 16.66 -5.66 -12.45
N ALA A 39 17.65 -6.54 -12.62
CA ALA A 39 17.75 -7.76 -11.81
C ALA A 39 17.99 -7.50 -10.32
N CYS A 40 18.71 -6.42 -9.98
CA CYS A 40 18.96 -6.04 -8.59
C CYS A 40 17.79 -5.29 -7.96
N THR A 41 17.04 -4.51 -8.76
CA THR A 41 15.87 -3.74 -8.31
C THR A 41 14.55 -4.49 -8.40
N ALA A 42 14.52 -5.65 -9.06
CA ALA A 42 13.32 -6.48 -9.14
C ALA A 42 12.94 -7.00 -7.74
N PRO A 43 11.62 -7.17 -7.48
CA PRO A 43 11.12 -7.91 -6.32
C PRO A 43 11.74 -9.30 -6.26
N ARG A 44 12.25 -9.69 -5.09
CA ARG A 44 12.96 -10.96 -4.90
C ARG A 44 12.59 -11.67 -3.61
N HIS A 45 11.71 -11.10 -2.80
CA HIS A 45 11.28 -11.73 -1.56
C HIS A 45 10.16 -12.75 -1.80
N PHE A 46 10.22 -13.88 -1.10
CA PHE A 46 9.25 -14.95 -1.21
C PHE A 46 9.16 -15.76 0.10
N CYS A 47 8.09 -16.53 0.26
CA CYS A 47 7.90 -17.45 1.37
C CYS A 47 7.62 -18.86 0.88
N ASP A 48 8.55 -19.79 1.10
CA ASP A 48 8.41 -21.20 0.71
C ASP A 48 7.27 -21.94 1.41
N ALA A 49 6.84 -21.47 2.58
CA ALA A 49 5.84 -22.17 3.38
C ALA A 49 4.39 -21.88 2.94
N CYS A 50 4.13 -20.72 2.33
CA CYS A 50 2.79 -20.36 1.85
C CYS A 50 2.76 -19.88 0.41
N GLU A 51 3.86 -20.09 -0.32
CA GLU A 51 4.03 -19.77 -1.74
C GLU A 51 3.79 -18.29 -2.08
N TRP A 52 3.95 -17.38 -1.11
CA TRP A 52 3.86 -15.95 -1.37
C TRP A 52 5.13 -15.49 -2.11
N ASP A 53 4.96 -14.63 -3.11
CA ASP A 53 6.04 -14.06 -3.90
C ASP A 53 5.77 -12.57 -4.12
N GLU A 54 6.74 -11.72 -3.77
CA GLU A 54 6.67 -10.28 -3.98
C GLU A 54 6.56 -9.91 -5.47
N ALA A 55 7.08 -10.75 -6.36
CA ALA A 55 6.96 -10.54 -7.80
C ALA A 55 5.53 -10.70 -8.34
N ASP A 56 4.63 -11.28 -7.54
CA ASP A 56 3.22 -11.48 -7.85
C ASP A 56 2.30 -10.43 -7.19
N ASP A 57 2.87 -9.46 -6.48
CA ASP A 57 2.12 -8.34 -5.91
C ASP A 57 1.84 -7.28 -6.98
N GLU A 58 0.55 -6.98 -7.17
CA GLU A 58 0.06 -5.95 -8.09
C GLU A 58 -0.76 -4.90 -7.33
N ILE A 59 -0.73 -3.64 -7.79
CA ILE A 59 -1.55 -2.57 -7.21
C ILE A 59 -2.85 -2.45 -8.00
N ILE A 60 -3.96 -2.84 -7.37
CA ILE A 60 -5.31 -2.79 -7.95
C ILE A 60 -6.23 -2.00 -7.01
N ASN A 61 -6.82 -0.88 -7.48
CA ASN A 61 -7.79 -0.07 -6.74
C ASN A 61 -7.35 0.35 -5.32
N ASP A 62 -6.11 0.81 -5.13
CA ASP A 62 -5.50 1.14 -3.84
C ASP A 62 -5.21 -0.05 -2.90
N PHE A 63 -5.28 -1.28 -3.41
CA PHE A 63 -4.86 -2.49 -2.70
C PHE A 63 -3.61 -3.08 -3.34
N ILE A 64 -2.72 -3.60 -2.52
CA ILE A 64 -1.68 -4.55 -2.94
C ILE A 64 -2.36 -5.92 -2.95
N VAL A 65 -2.43 -6.53 -4.12
CA VAL A 65 -3.09 -7.81 -4.37
C VAL A 65 -2.03 -8.79 -4.85
N ASN A 66 -1.87 -9.90 -4.13
CA ASN A 66 -1.03 -10.99 -4.60
C ASN A 66 -1.85 -11.86 -5.54
N VAL A 67 -1.47 -11.91 -6.81
CA VAL A 67 -2.21 -12.62 -7.87
C VAL A 67 -1.48 -13.89 -8.25
N ASP A 68 -2.17 -15.02 -8.21
CA ASP A 68 -1.67 -16.25 -8.82
C ASP A 68 -1.71 -16.10 -10.34
N LYS A 69 -0.56 -15.85 -10.98
CA LYS A 69 -0.48 -15.64 -12.44
C LYS A 69 -0.90 -16.86 -13.27
N THR A 70 -0.96 -18.05 -12.68
CA THR A 70 -1.35 -19.28 -13.39
C THR A 70 -2.86 -19.44 -13.42
N THR A 71 -3.53 -19.15 -12.30
CA THR A 71 -4.98 -19.35 -12.15
C THR A 71 -5.79 -18.06 -12.24
N GLY A 72 -5.15 -16.89 -12.13
CA GLY A 72 -5.78 -15.58 -12.02
C GLY A 72 -6.41 -15.31 -10.65
N ASN A 73 -6.26 -16.21 -9.67
CA ASN A 73 -6.89 -16.08 -8.37
C ASN A 73 -6.13 -15.11 -7.45
N TYR A 74 -6.86 -14.32 -6.68
CA TYR A 74 -6.27 -13.47 -5.65
C TYR A 74 -5.95 -14.27 -4.39
N ARG A 75 -4.69 -14.28 -3.97
CA ARG A 75 -4.20 -15.00 -2.79
C ARG A 75 -4.31 -14.17 -1.52
N SER A 76 -4.10 -12.86 -1.64
CA SER A 76 -4.25 -11.88 -0.57
C SER A 76 -4.55 -10.51 -1.17
N TRP A 77 -5.28 -9.70 -0.42
CA TRP A 77 -5.43 -8.28 -0.70
C TRP A 77 -5.21 -7.51 0.59
N GLU A 78 -4.50 -6.40 0.50
CA GLU A 78 -4.32 -5.49 1.62
C GLU A 78 -4.27 -4.06 1.14
N PRO A 79 -4.75 -3.10 1.95
CA PRO A 79 -4.66 -1.71 1.56
C PRO A 79 -3.21 -1.28 1.39
N ARG A 80 -2.88 -0.62 0.27
CA ARG A 80 -1.52 -0.12 0.04
C ARG A 80 -1.09 0.83 1.17
N PRO A 81 0.19 0.91 1.53
CA PRO A 81 0.66 1.95 2.44
C PRO A 81 0.38 3.33 1.83
N LEU A 82 -0.03 4.28 2.69
CA LEU A 82 -0.16 5.68 2.27
C LEU A 82 1.23 6.33 2.21
N ASP A 83 1.45 7.11 1.17
CA ASP A 83 2.70 7.82 0.93
C ASP A 83 2.71 9.16 1.66
N PRO A 84 3.60 9.37 2.64
CA PRO A 84 3.68 10.63 3.39
C PRO A 84 4.30 11.79 2.60
N THR A 85 4.90 11.53 1.43
CA THR A 85 5.57 12.56 0.62
C THR A 85 4.61 13.39 -0.24
N LYS A 86 3.36 12.95 -0.36
CA LYS A 86 2.29 13.61 -1.13
C LYS A 86 0.97 13.57 -0.36
N ILE A 87 -0.01 14.34 -0.80
CA ILE A 87 -1.37 14.22 -0.26
C ILE A 87 -1.94 12.91 -0.79
N ASP A 88 -1.97 11.90 0.07
CA ASP A 88 -2.37 10.55 -0.28
C ASP A 88 -3.44 10.08 0.70
N TYR A 89 -4.51 9.50 0.19
CA TYR A 89 -5.64 9.12 1.03
C TYR A 89 -6.37 7.92 0.45
N ARG A 90 -7.16 7.29 1.31
CA ARG A 90 -8.13 6.28 0.92
C ARG A 90 -9.51 6.67 1.41
N ILE A 91 -10.50 6.22 0.68
CA ILE A 91 -11.90 6.40 1.04
C ILE A 91 -12.36 5.17 1.81
N LYS A 92 -12.98 5.39 2.97
CA LYS A 92 -13.66 4.37 3.77
C LYS A 92 -15.14 4.69 3.81
N SER A 93 -15.98 3.65 3.78
CA SER A 93 -17.41 3.78 4.00
C SER A 93 -17.67 4.39 5.40
N HIS A 94 -18.63 5.31 5.48
CA HIS A 94 -19.04 5.93 6.74
C HIS A 94 -20.53 5.78 6.96
N THR A 95 -21.35 6.60 6.31
CA THR A 95 -22.82 6.50 6.34
C THR A 95 -23.35 6.45 4.91
N ASN A 96 -24.66 6.33 4.74
CA ASN A 96 -25.26 6.34 3.40
C ASN A 96 -24.93 7.63 2.61
N SER A 97 -24.92 8.79 3.28
CA SER A 97 -24.67 10.10 2.65
C SER A 97 -23.32 10.71 3.04
N SER A 98 -22.33 9.89 3.40
CA SER A 98 -20.97 10.40 3.61
C SER A 98 -19.90 9.32 3.50
N GLN A 99 -18.68 9.77 3.19
CA GLN A 99 -17.49 8.94 3.13
C GLN A 99 -16.38 9.54 4.00
N VAL A 100 -15.52 8.68 4.56
CA VAL A 100 -14.34 9.11 5.32
C VAL A 100 -13.13 9.05 4.41
N CYS A 101 -12.48 10.18 4.20
CA CYS A 101 -11.17 10.27 3.56
C CYS A 101 -10.10 10.29 4.66
N GLU A 102 -9.33 9.21 4.76
CA GLU A 102 -8.22 9.07 5.71
C GLU A 102 -6.90 9.03 4.95
N GLY A 103 -5.98 9.93 5.30
CA GLY A 103 -4.79 10.15 4.49
C GLY A 103 -3.59 10.72 5.23
N THR A 104 -2.50 10.86 4.47
CA THR A 104 -1.23 11.49 4.85
C THR A 104 -0.98 12.72 3.97
N TYR A 105 -0.15 13.63 4.47
CA TYR A 105 0.31 14.81 3.73
C TYR A 105 1.73 15.19 4.16
N PRO A 106 2.54 15.78 3.26
CA PRO A 106 3.90 16.21 3.57
C PRO A 106 3.91 17.46 4.46
N GLU A 107 5.06 17.73 5.08
CA GLU A 107 5.23 18.94 5.88
C GLU A 107 5.05 20.21 5.04
N GLY A 108 4.34 21.20 5.60
CA GLY A 108 4.03 22.45 4.91
C GLY A 108 2.72 22.44 4.12
N THR A 109 2.05 21.29 3.93
CA THR A 109 0.72 21.26 3.30
C THR A 109 -0.33 21.93 4.19
N THR A 110 -1.10 22.82 3.58
CA THR A 110 -2.20 23.53 4.23
C THR A 110 -3.47 22.68 4.29
N ARG A 111 -4.33 23.00 5.26
CA ARG A 111 -5.63 22.35 5.40
C ARG A 111 -6.53 22.54 4.17
N GLU A 112 -6.41 23.69 3.51
CA GLU A 112 -7.19 24.04 2.31
C GLU A 112 -6.78 23.19 1.11
N GLU A 113 -5.49 22.96 0.90
CA GLU A 113 -4.99 22.06 -0.16
C GLU A 113 -5.51 20.64 0.01
N VAL A 114 -5.47 20.11 1.25
CA VAL A 114 -6.05 18.79 1.53
C VAL A 114 -7.55 18.81 1.30
N GLN A 115 -8.26 19.83 1.78
CA GLN A 115 -9.71 19.94 1.62
C GLN A 115 -10.13 19.93 0.15
N ASN A 116 -9.44 20.67 -0.71
CA ASN A 116 -9.76 20.76 -2.13
C ASN A 116 -9.70 19.40 -2.84
N LEU A 117 -8.91 18.45 -2.33
CA LEU A 117 -8.79 17.10 -2.89
C LEU A 117 -9.82 16.11 -2.35
N VAL A 118 -10.35 16.34 -1.14
CA VAL A 118 -11.20 15.36 -0.43
C VAL A 118 -12.62 15.84 -0.17
N ILE A 119 -12.95 17.08 -0.56
CA ILE A 119 -14.27 17.66 -0.38
C ILE A 119 -15.34 16.84 -1.11
N GLY A 120 -16.44 16.55 -0.41
CA GLY A 120 -17.60 15.89 -1.01
C GLY A 120 -18.46 16.89 -1.79
N THR A 121 -19.43 16.37 -2.53
CA THR A 121 -20.38 17.19 -3.32
C THR A 121 -21.06 18.27 -2.49
N PHE A 122 -21.39 17.98 -1.24
CA PHE A 122 -22.04 18.91 -0.30
C PHE A 122 -21.08 19.50 0.74
N GLY A 123 -19.78 19.45 0.45
CA GLY A 123 -18.74 19.84 1.40
C GLY A 123 -18.35 18.71 2.35
N GLY A 124 -18.03 19.07 3.58
CA GLY A 124 -17.55 18.13 4.58
C GLY A 124 -16.88 18.81 5.76
N ARG A 125 -16.25 18.02 6.61
CA ARG A 125 -15.52 18.52 7.80
C ARG A 125 -14.29 17.69 8.09
N PHE A 126 -13.24 18.34 8.61
CA PHE A 126 -12.12 17.62 9.22
C PHE A 126 -12.52 17.16 10.62
N GLU A 127 -12.30 15.88 10.86
CA GLU A 127 -12.34 15.30 12.20
C GLU A 127 -10.96 15.35 12.86
N HIS A 128 -9.90 15.16 12.05
CA HIS A 128 -8.52 15.29 12.50
C HIS A 128 -7.65 15.88 11.38
N PHE A 129 -6.73 16.78 11.75
CA PHE A 129 -5.68 17.30 10.87
C PHE A 129 -4.46 17.62 11.73
N GLY A 130 -3.39 16.86 11.59
CA GLY A 130 -2.16 17.04 12.37
C GLY A 130 -1.16 15.91 12.17
N ASN A 131 0.11 16.14 12.51
CA ASN A 131 1.18 15.13 12.47
C ASN A 131 1.32 14.43 11.09
N GLY A 132 1.16 15.17 10.00
CA GLY A 132 1.23 14.62 8.63
C GLY A 132 0.08 13.67 8.28
N LYS A 133 -1.00 13.65 9.06
CA LYS A 133 -2.16 12.77 8.88
C LYS A 133 -3.47 13.53 9.01
N PHE A 134 -4.47 13.12 8.24
CA PHE A 134 -5.80 13.72 8.30
C PHE A 134 -6.91 12.67 8.24
N ARG A 135 -8.06 13.08 8.78
CA ARG A 135 -9.33 12.37 8.66
C ARG A 135 -10.41 13.40 8.34
N TYR A 136 -11.00 13.29 7.16
CA TYR A 136 -12.04 14.19 6.66
C TYR A 136 -13.32 13.40 6.37
N ILE A 137 -14.46 13.93 6.80
CA ILE A 137 -15.78 13.39 6.49
C ILE A 137 -16.33 14.21 5.33
N ALA A 138 -16.36 13.62 4.15
CA ALA A 138 -16.93 14.21 2.95
C ALA A 138 -18.41 13.85 2.85
N TYR A 139 -19.27 14.85 2.69
CA TYR A 139 -20.70 14.64 2.53
C TYR A 139 -21.02 14.35 1.06
N THR A 140 -21.63 13.20 0.85
CA THR A 140 -22.03 12.68 -0.46
C THR A 140 -23.55 12.56 -0.50
N ASP A 141 -24.11 12.23 -1.66
CA ASP A 141 -25.52 11.84 -1.78
C ASP A 141 -25.77 10.52 -1.04
#